data_AF-A0A1F6HLR2-F1
#
_entry.id   AF-A0A1F6HLR2-F1
#
_cell.length_a   1.000
_cell.length_b   1.000
_cell.length_c   1.000
_cell.angle_alpha   90.00
_cell.angle_beta   90.00
_cell.angle_gamma   90.00
#
_symmetry.space_group_name_H-M   'P 1'
#
loop_
_entity.id
_entity.type
_entity.pdbx_description
1 polymer ?
#
loop_
_entity_poly.entity_id
_entity_poly.type
_entity_poly.pdbx_seq_one_letter_code
_entity_poly.pdbx_strand_id
1 'polypeptide(L)'
;MRSEPNDLRGQSLIEIIIAVSILIIVATSLIFTVSGSFSTTRLGKEQTQATFLADEGMNAVNSIRNQNFNSLINGDHGLSNSGGIWSFSGTFDKDASGKYTRIATISDVLRDGNGDIAASGGTIDPSTKKITLRVSWYFTPTRNNNVQLEQYFTNWQTSESKGTNGHCSLQANCLALNTSSAHLITNGTQIAGITLGNFDPTASINLNRITASWTGSASIRMNKIRINGIDVWTGSVKSGNTVTISNVSLNPDTRNVPIDFIQFSRNITGSTVNITFIMSDNSSWAAPAINL
;
A
#
# COMPACT_ATOMS: atom_id res chain seq x y z
N MET A 1 -67.67 -48.70 62.86
CA MET A 1 -66.99 -47.84 61.88
C MET A 1 -66.60 -46.55 62.58
N ARG A 2 -65.31 -46.34 62.84
CA ARG A 2 -64.78 -45.12 63.45
C ARG A 2 -63.86 -44.50 62.41
N SER A 3 -64.23 -43.34 61.87
CA SER A 3 -63.46 -42.61 60.86
C SER A 3 -62.25 -41.94 61.52
N GLU A 4 -61.08 -42.08 60.90
CA GLU A 4 -59.83 -41.43 61.34
C GLU A 4 -59.84 -39.92 61.05
N PRO A 5 -59.18 -39.10 61.88
CA PRO A 5 -58.87 -37.72 61.55
C PRO A 5 -57.58 -37.65 60.72
N ASN A 6 -57.67 -37.23 59.45
CA ASN A 6 -56.53 -36.94 58.60
C ASN A 6 -55.85 -35.63 59.04
N ASP A 7 -54.64 -35.74 59.59
CA ASP A 7 -53.84 -34.60 60.04
C ASP A 7 -53.11 -33.94 58.84
N LEU A 8 -53.74 -32.91 58.24
CA LEU A 8 -53.26 -32.21 57.03
C LEU A 8 -52.25 -31.08 57.30
N ARG A 9 -51.71 -30.97 58.53
CA ARG A 9 -50.91 -29.80 58.93
C ARG A 9 -49.40 -29.89 58.62
N GLY A 10 -48.89 -31.11 58.35
CA GLY A 10 -47.49 -31.33 57.95
C GLY A 10 -47.20 -31.11 56.45
N GLN A 11 -48.21 -31.23 55.58
CA GLN A 11 -48.04 -31.11 54.12
C GLN A 11 -47.87 -29.66 53.64
N SER A 12 -48.37 -28.67 54.37
CA SER A 12 -48.31 -27.26 53.95
C SER A 12 -46.91 -26.63 54.06
N LEU A 13 -46.13 -26.97 55.09
CA LEU A 13 -44.78 -26.40 55.27
C LEU A 13 -43.76 -26.94 54.28
N ILE A 14 -43.81 -28.24 53.99
CA ILE A 14 -42.91 -28.87 53.02
C ILE A 14 -43.18 -28.35 51.60
N GLU A 15 -44.44 -28.12 51.24
CA GLU A 15 -44.82 -27.55 49.95
C GLU A 15 -44.34 -26.11 49.77
N ILE A 16 -44.39 -25.28 50.81
CA ILE A 16 -43.82 -23.93 50.78
C ILE A 16 -42.31 -23.99 50.58
N ILE A 17 -41.60 -24.89 51.28
CA ILE A 17 -40.14 -25.03 51.13
C ILE A 17 -39.78 -25.49 49.71
N ILE A 18 -40.52 -26.46 49.15
CA ILE A 18 -40.31 -26.93 47.78
C ILE A 18 -40.61 -25.82 46.77
N ALA A 19 -41.72 -25.10 46.93
CA ALA A 19 -42.11 -24.01 46.03
C ALA A 19 -41.08 -22.87 46.03
N VAL A 20 -40.59 -22.47 47.21
CA VAL A 20 -39.53 -21.46 47.33
C VAL A 20 -38.21 -21.95 46.73
N SER A 21 -37.86 -23.22 46.93
CA SER A 21 -36.63 -23.81 46.37
C SER A 21 -36.66 -23.80 44.84
N ILE A 22 -37.78 -24.20 44.23
CA ILE A 22 -37.97 -24.16 42.78
C ILE A 22 -37.95 -22.72 42.27
N LEU A 23 -38.61 -21.79 42.97
CA LEU A 23 -38.61 -20.37 42.61
C LEU A 23 -37.19 -19.78 42.61
N ILE A 24 -36.36 -20.12 43.59
CA ILE A 24 -34.95 -19.66 43.65
C ILE A 24 -34.14 -20.24 42.49
N ILE A 25 -34.32 -21.52 42.16
CA ILE A 25 -33.63 -22.15 41.02
C ILE A 25 -34.02 -21.46 39.71
N VAL A 26 -35.32 -21.20 39.49
CA VAL A 26 -35.80 -20.51 38.30
C VAL A 26 -35.29 -19.07 38.26
N ALA A 27 -35.41 -18.32 39.37
CA ALA A 27 -34.98 -16.93 39.44
C ALA A 27 -33.47 -16.77 39.19
N THR A 28 -32.63 -17.63 39.79
CA THR A 28 -31.18 -17.61 39.57
C THR A 28 -30.83 -17.95 38.12
N SER A 29 -31.47 -18.96 37.53
CA SER A 29 -31.26 -19.31 36.12
C SER A 29 -31.56 -18.14 35.18
N LEU A 30 -32.68 -17.42 35.41
CA LEU A 30 -33.05 -16.24 34.62
C LEU A 30 -32.01 -15.12 34.73
N ILE A 31 -31.52 -14.84 35.94
CA ILE A 31 -30.48 -13.82 36.16
C ILE A 31 -29.19 -14.18 35.41
N PHE A 32 -28.77 -15.44 35.47
CA PHE A 32 -27.59 -15.92 34.74
C PHE A 32 -27.78 -15.80 33.23
N THR A 33 -28.94 -16.21 32.69
CA THR A 33 -29.24 -16.11 31.26
C THR A 33 -29.25 -14.67 30.77
N VAL A 34 -29.88 -13.75 31.51
CA VAL A 34 -29.94 -12.32 31.14
C VAL A 34 -28.56 -11.68 31.22
N SER A 35 -27.79 -11.94 32.27
CA SER A 35 -26.42 -11.41 32.43
C SER A 35 -25.48 -11.92 31.34
N GLY A 36 -25.60 -13.21 30.99
CA GLY A 36 -24.91 -13.81 29.85
C GLY A 36 -25.29 -13.10 28.54
N SER A 37 -26.59 -12.84 28.33
CA SER A 37 -27.11 -12.17 27.14
C SER A 37 -26.59 -10.73 26.97
N PHE A 38 -26.47 -9.96 28.05
CA PHE A 38 -25.85 -8.64 27.99
C PHE A 38 -24.36 -8.71 27.63
N SER A 39 -23.65 -9.70 28.17
CA SER A 39 -22.22 -9.89 27.90
C SER A 39 -21.95 -10.29 26.45
N THR A 40 -22.77 -11.18 25.88
CA THR A 40 -22.68 -11.58 24.46
C THR A 40 -23.07 -10.44 23.54
N THR A 41 -24.11 -9.66 23.88
CA THR A 41 -24.51 -8.48 23.11
C THR A 41 -23.41 -7.43 23.10
N ARG A 42 -22.77 -7.16 24.24
CA ARG A 42 -21.62 -6.24 24.31
C ARG A 42 -20.45 -6.74 23.48
N LEU A 43 -20.12 -8.02 23.59
CA LEU A 43 -19.03 -8.63 22.82
C LEU A 43 -19.27 -8.51 21.32
N GLY A 44 -20.50 -8.79 20.85
CA GLY A 44 -20.87 -8.65 19.46
C GLY A 44 -20.70 -7.22 18.96
N LYS A 45 -21.18 -6.21 19.71
CA LYS A 45 -21.00 -4.80 19.35
C LYS A 45 -19.52 -4.41 19.24
N GLU A 46 -18.70 -4.83 20.20
CA GLU A 46 -17.28 -4.49 20.19
C GLU A 46 -16.53 -5.19 19.07
N GLN A 47 -16.90 -6.43 18.73
CA GLN A 47 -16.31 -7.17 17.62
C GLN A 47 -16.69 -6.54 16.28
N THR A 48 -17.95 -6.15 16.09
CA THR A 48 -18.40 -5.41 14.91
C THR A 48 -17.63 -4.09 14.75
N GLN A 49 -17.45 -3.33 15.83
CA GLN A 49 -16.66 -2.09 15.79
C GLN A 49 -15.19 -2.36 15.43
N ALA A 50 -14.58 -3.40 16.02
CA ALA A 50 -13.20 -3.78 15.70
C ALA A 50 -13.04 -4.20 14.23
N THR A 51 -14.02 -4.90 13.67
CA THR A 51 -14.04 -5.26 12.25
C THR A 51 -14.14 -4.02 11.36
N PHE A 52 -15.03 -3.06 11.66
CA PHE A 52 -15.11 -1.82 10.89
C PHE A 52 -13.80 -1.02 10.92
N LEU A 53 -13.16 -0.95 12.09
CA LEU A 53 -11.85 -0.31 12.25
C LEU A 53 -10.75 -1.05 11.47
N ALA A 54 -10.85 -2.37 11.35
CA ALA A 54 -9.95 -3.17 10.55
C ALA A 54 -10.18 -2.94 9.04
N ASP A 55 -11.44 -2.91 8.58
CA ASP A 55 -11.75 -2.62 7.17
C ASP A 55 -11.30 -1.20 6.77
N GLU A 56 -11.52 -0.20 7.65
CA GLU A 56 -10.99 1.16 7.45
C GLU A 56 -9.47 1.14 7.33
N GLY A 57 -8.78 0.45 8.25
CA GLY A 57 -7.33 0.35 8.22
C GLY A 57 -6.81 -0.34 6.96
N MET A 58 -7.49 -1.38 6.47
CA MET A 58 -7.12 -2.06 5.23
C MET A 58 -7.27 -1.13 4.03
N ASN A 59 -8.34 -0.34 3.98
CA ASN A 59 -8.55 0.68 2.96
C ASN A 59 -7.52 1.82 3.05
N ALA A 60 -7.10 2.20 4.25
CA ALA A 60 -6.02 3.16 4.45
C ALA A 60 -4.68 2.64 3.89
N VAL A 61 -4.31 1.39 4.18
CA VAL A 61 -3.10 0.77 3.60
C VAL A 61 -3.21 0.67 2.08
N ASN A 62 -4.40 0.34 1.53
CA ASN A 62 -4.63 0.35 0.08
C ASN A 62 -4.48 1.76 -0.52
N SER A 63 -4.93 2.81 0.19
CA SER A 63 -4.71 4.20 -0.23
C SER A 63 -3.22 4.55 -0.26
N ILE A 64 -2.46 4.18 0.79
CA ILE A 64 -1.01 4.38 0.86
C ILE A 64 -0.30 3.63 -0.29
N ARG A 65 -0.69 2.38 -0.55
CA ARG A 65 -0.22 1.57 -1.70
C ARG A 65 -0.43 2.30 -3.02
N ASN A 66 -1.60 2.91 -3.22
CA ASN A 66 -1.95 3.63 -4.44
C ASN A 66 -1.19 4.94 -4.61
N GLN A 67 -0.79 5.58 -3.51
CA GLN A 67 0.08 6.77 -3.55
C GLN A 67 1.50 6.41 -3.96
N ASN A 68 2.08 5.39 -3.32
CA ASN A 68 3.41 4.86 -3.66
C ASN A 68 3.60 3.47 -3.06
N PHE A 69 3.68 2.42 -3.89
CA PHE A 69 3.88 1.06 -3.40
C PHE A 69 5.16 0.88 -2.57
N ASN A 70 6.24 1.63 -2.88
CA ASN A 70 7.51 1.54 -2.15
C ASN A 70 7.42 2.05 -0.70
N SER A 71 6.32 2.71 -0.33
CA SER A 71 6.06 3.11 1.06
C SER A 71 5.66 1.93 1.97
N LEU A 72 5.28 0.78 1.40
CA LEU A 72 4.96 -0.44 2.13
C LEU A 72 6.25 -1.15 2.57
N ILE A 73 6.90 -0.56 3.58
CA ILE A 73 8.11 -1.09 4.20
C ILE A 73 7.72 -2.17 5.21
N ASN A 74 8.43 -3.30 5.22
CA ASN A 74 8.14 -4.38 6.16
C ASN A 74 8.26 -3.92 7.62
N GLY A 75 7.37 -4.44 8.46
CA GLY A 75 7.29 -4.10 9.88
C GLY A 75 5.88 -3.74 10.31
N ASP A 76 5.75 -3.37 11.59
CA ASP A 76 4.50 -2.93 12.20
C ASP A 76 4.36 -1.42 12.07
N HIS A 77 3.18 -0.99 11.62
CA HIS A 77 2.85 0.42 11.41
C HIS A 77 1.50 0.77 12.02
N GLY A 78 1.42 1.98 12.58
CA GLY A 78 0.15 2.65 12.82
C GLY A 78 -0.30 3.46 11.60
N LEU A 79 -1.55 3.90 11.61
CA LEU A 79 -2.15 4.69 10.55
C LEU A 79 -2.51 6.10 11.04
N SER A 80 -2.25 7.09 10.20
CA SER A 80 -2.65 8.48 10.43
C SER A 80 -3.31 9.05 9.18
N ASN A 81 -4.30 9.93 9.38
CA ASN A 81 -4.98 10.65 8.31
C ASN A 81 -4.91 12.15 8.59
N SER A 82 -4.31 12.89 7.66
CA SER A 82 -4.30 14.35 7.70
C SER A 82 -4.84 14.89 6.38
N GLY A 83 -5.94 15.65 6.45
CA GLY A 83 -6.56 16.26 5.28
C GLY A 83 -7.09 15.25 4.23
N GLY A 84 -7.43 14.03 4.64
CA GLY A 84 -7.91 12.97 3.74
C GLY A 84 -6.80 12.11 3.13
N ILE A 85 -5.55 12.36 3.48
CA ILE A 85 -4.39 11.59 3.00
C ILE A 85 -3.94 10.65 4.11
N TRP A 86 -3.93 9.35 3.81
CA TRP A 86 -3.43 8.32 4.70
C TRP A 86 -1.91 8.19 4.60
N SER A 87 -1.27 8.00 5.76
CA SER A 87 0.17 7.73 5.89
C SER A 87 0.43 6.80 7.07
N PHE A 88 1.53 6.07 7.03
CA PHE A 88 2.01 5.32 8.20
C PHE A 88 2.53 6.27 9.29
N SER A 89 2.31 5.91 10.55
CA SER A 89 2.80 6.65 11.71
C SER A 89 2.98 5.75 12.91
N GLY A 90 4.17 5.76 13.51
CA GLY A 90 4.50 4.87 14.63
C GLY A 90 4.36 3.38 14.28
N THR A 91 4.32 2.52 15.30
CA THR A 91 4.17 1.06 15.14
C THR A 91 2.74 0.57 15.36
N PHE A 92 1.87 1.43 15.89
CA PHE A 92 0.44 1.20 16.09
C PHE A 92 -0.29 2.53 16.17
N ASP A 93 -1.61 2.51 15.97
CA ASP A 93 -2.48 3.63 16.27
C ASP A 93 -3.64 3.21 17.18
N LYS A 94 -4.36 4.19 17.70
CA LYS A 94 -5.55 3.98 18.51
C LYS A 94 -6.73 4.71 17.91
N ASP A 95 -7.92 4.17 18.13
CA ASP A 95 -9.15 4.88 17.81
C ASP A 95 -9.32 6.13 18.69
N ALA A 96 -10.26 7.00 18.33
CA ALA A 96 -10.52 8.24 19.06
C ALA A 96 -10.90 8.02 20.54
N SER A 97 -11.49 6.87 20.90
CA SER A 97 -11.80 6.54 22.30
C SER A 97 -10.59 5.99 23.08
N GLY A 98 -9.51 5.63 22.39
CA GLY A 98 -8.31 5.02 22.98
C GLY A 98 -8.46 3.54 23.37
N LYS A 99 -9.62 2.93 23.07
CA LYS A 99 -9.96 1.55 23.46
C LYS A 99 -9.39 0.50 22.51
N TYR A 100 -9.40 0.80 21.21
CA TYR A 100 -8.97 -0.12 20.16
C TYR A 100 -7.57 0.25 19.71
N THR A 101 -6.67 -0.72 19.71
CA THR A 101 -5.31 -0.56 19.17
C THR A 101 -5.20 -1.29 17.85
N ARG A 102 -4.80 -0.58 16.80
CA ARG A 102 -4.66 -1.09 15.44
C ARG A 102 -3.19 -1.18 15.05
N ILE A 103 -2.83 -2.26 14.38
CA ILE A 103 -1.47 -2.52 13.86
C ILE A 103 -1.60 -3.05 12.44
N ALA A 104 -0.93 -2.41 11.49
CA ALA A 104 -0.71 -2.91 10.14
C ALA A 104 0.68 -3.52 10.04
N THR A 105 0.75 -4.86 10.02
CA THR A 105 2.00 -5.58 9.79
C THR A 105 2.18 -5.81 8.30
N ILE A 106 3.28 -5.31 7.76
CA ILE A 106 3.68 -5.49 6.36
C ILE A 106 4.78 -6.52 6.29
N SER A 107 4.65 -7.50 5.40
CA SER A 107 5.68 -8.50 5.16
C SER A 107 5.87 -8.76 3.67
N ASP A 108 7.09 -9.20 3.34
CA ASP A 108 7.39 -9.73 2.01
C ASP A 108 6.54 -10.97 1.71
N VAL A 109 6.29 -11.17 0.43
CA VAL A 109 5.69 -12.39 -0.11
C VAL A 109 6.80 -13.16 -0.82
N LEU A 110 6.86 -14.46 -0.59
CA LEU A 110 7.81 -15.35 -1.25
C LEU A 110 7.09 -16.09 -2.38
N ARG A 111 7.78 -16.34 -3.48
CA ARG A 111 7.32 -17.24 -4.54
C ARG A 111 8.25 -18.42 -4.74
N ASP A 112 7.67 -19.58 -4.98
CA ASP A 112 8.42 -20.79 -5.33
C ASP A 112 8.90 -20.78 -6.79
N GLY A 113 9.54 -21.86 -7.24
CA GLY A 113 10.04 -21.99 -8.61
C GLY A 113 8.94 -22.05 -9.68
N ASN A 114 7.68 -22.25 -9.30
CA ASN A 114 6.53 -22.25 -10.19
C ASN A 114 5.81 -20.89 -10.22
N GLY A 115 6.23 -19.94 -9.37
CA GLY A 115 5.62 -18.62 -9.25
C GLY A 115 4.42 -18.59 -8.31
N ASP A 116 4.16 -19.64 -7.54
CA ASP A 116 3.10 -19.68 -6.53
C ASP A 116 3.58 -19.06 -5.22
N ILE A 117 2.66 -18.50 -4.42
CA ILE A 117 2.99 -17.93 -3.10
C ILE A 117 3.44 -19.07 -2.17
N ALA A 118 4.68 -18.97 -1.68
CA ALA A 118 5.28 -19.93 -0.77
C ALA A 118 5.21 -19.44 0.68
N ALA A 119 4.85 -20.33 1.61
CA ALA A 119 4.82 -20.02 3.04
C ALA A 119 6.22 -19.97 3.67
N SER A 120 7.18 -20.72 3.10
CA SER A 120 8.60 -20.69 3.47
C SER A 120 9.44 -21.22 2.32
N GLY A 121 10.71 -20.78 2.25
CA GLY A 121 11.53 -20.99 1.05
C GLY A 121 11.04 -20.16 -0.14
N GLY A 122 11.83 -20.13 -1.22
CA GLY A 122 11.53 -19.34 -2.41
C GLY A 122 12.24 -17.99 -2.46
N THR A 123 11.84 -17.17 -3.44
CA THR A 123 12.44 -15.86 -3.73
C THR A 123 11.45 -14.75 -3.37
N ILE A 124 11.93 -13.64 -2.82
CA ILE A 124 11.10 -12.47 -2.50
C ILE A 124 10.46 -11.93 -3.78
N ASP A 125 9.14 -11.76 -3.77
CA ASP A 125 8.39 -11.03 -4.79
C ASP A 125 8.42 -9.53 -4.46
N PRO A 126 9.24 -8.71 -5.15
CA PRO A 126 9.33 -7.28 -4.87
C PRO A 126 8.07 -6.51 -5.24
N SER A 127 7.16 -7.12 -5.99
CA SER A 127 5.92 -6.52 -6.48
C SER A 127 4.69 -6.91 -5.67
N THR A 128 4.83 -7.73 -4.63
CA THR A 128 3.70 -8.15 -3.79
C THR A 128 4.07 -8.05 -2.31
N LYS A 129 3.21 -7.42 -1.51
CA LYS A 129 3.30 -7.39 -0.04
C LYS A 129 2.09 -8.07 0.56
N LYS A 130 2.30 -8.75 1.68
CA LYS A 130 1.21 -9.22 2.54
C LYS A 130 0.98 -8.19 3.63
N ILE A 131 -0.27 -7.81 3.81
CA ILE A 131 -0.73 -6.93 4.88
C ILE A 131 -1.55 -7.77 5.83
N THR A 132 -1.14 -7.79 7.09
CA THR A 132 -1.91 -8.35 8.20
C THR A 132 -2.31 -7.20 9.11
N LEU A 133 -3.60 -6.88 9.12
CA LEU A 133 -4.13 -5.81 9.96
C LEU A 133 -4.82 -6.41 11.17
N ARG A 134 -4.39 -6.02 12.37
CA ARG A 134 -4.93 -6.49 13.64
C ARG A 134 -5.49 -5.33 14.44
N VAL A 135 -6.70 -5.50 14.97
CA VAL A 135 -7.33 -4.59 15.93
C VAL A 135 -7.56 -5.33 17.23
N SER A 136 -7.02 -4.83 18.34
CA SER A 136 -7.12 -5.45 19.66
C SER A 136 -7.76 -4.51 20.68
N TRP A 137 -8.49 -5.09 21.64
CA TRP A 137 -9.15 -4.36 22.72
C TRP A 137 -9.39 -5.23 23.96
N TYR A 138 -9.38 -4.60 25.13
CA TYR A 138 -9.73 -5.26 26.38
C TYR A 138 -11.26 -5.30 26.56
N PHE A 139 -11.86 -6.50 26.55
CA PHE A 139 -13.27 -6.73 26.90
C PHE A 139 -13.50 -6.70 28.42
N THR A 140 -12.48 -7.13 29.17
CA THR A 140 -12.29 -6.91 30.61
C THR A 140 -10.80 -6.60 30.84
N PRO A 141 -10.39 -6.09 32.03
CA PRO A 141 -8.98 -5.84 32.31
C PRO A 141 -8.05 -7.06 32.13
N THR A 142 -8.60 -8.27 32.17
CA THR A 142 -7.88 -9.54 32.02
C THR A 142 -8.11 -10.24 30.69
N ARG A 143 -9.08 -9.80 29.88
CA ARG A 143 -9.44 -10.43 28.60
C ARG A 143 -9.20 -9.46 27.44
N ASN A 144 -8.12 -9.68 26.71
CA ASN A 144 -7.83 -9.00 25.46
C ASN A 144 -8.38 -9.81 24.28
N ASN A 145 -9.23 -9.19 23.47
CA ASN A 145 -9.76 -9.76 22.22
C ASN A 145 -9.11 -9.08 21.02
N ASN A 146 -9.16 -9.73 19.86
CA ASN A 146 -8.72 -9.11 18.62
C ASN A 146 -9.53 -9.60 17.41
N VAL A 147 -9.49 -8.80 16.35
CA VAL A 147 -9.89 -9.15 14.98
C VAL A 147 -8.67 -8.98 14.09
N GLN A 148 -8.49 -9.88 13.12
CA GLN A 148 -7.39 -9.85 12.17
C GLN A 148 -7.92 -10.04 10.75
N LEU A 149 -7.48 -9.19 9.84
CA LEU A 149 -7.72 -9.27 8.40
C LEU A 149 -6.38 -9.41 7.68
N GLU A 150 -6.35 -10.22 6.62
CA GLU A 150 -5.16 -10.39 5.79
C GLU A 150 -5.48 -10.13 4.33
N GLN A 151 -4.62 -9.39 3.65
CA GLN A 151 -4.75 -9.11 2.23
C GLN A 151 -3.38 -9.03 1.56
N TYR A 152 -3.33 -9.42 0.29
CA TYR A 152 -2.16 -9.25 -0.56
C TYR A 152 -2.33 -8.01 -1.42
N PHE A 153 -1.32 -7.15 -1.44
CA PHE A 153 -1.26 -5.99 -2.30
C PHE A 153 -0.14 -6.13 -3.31
N THR A 154 -0.51 -5.99 -4.58
CA THR A 154 0.42 -5.97 -5.70
C THR A 154 0.75 -4.54 -6.11
N ASN A 155 1.94 -4.34 -6.63
CA ASN A 155 2.40 -3.08 -7.20
C ASN A 155 1.81 -2.92 -8.60
N TRP A 156 0.53 -2.62 -8.68
CA TRP A 156 -0.20 -2.44 -9.94
C TRP A 156 0.41 -1.37 -10.86
N GLN A 157 1.12 -0.38 -10.29
CA GLN A 157 1.78 0.68 -11.05
C GLN A 157 3.05 0.20 -11.78
N THR A 158 3.66 -0.90 -11.34
CA THR A 158 4.78 -1.55 -12.03
C THR A 158 4.38 -2.89 -12.66
N SER A 159 3.18 -3.39 -12.38
CA SER A 159 2.67 -4.65 -12.94
C SER A 159 1.82 -4.39 -14.18
N GLU A 160 2.52 -3.95 -15.22
CA GLU A 160 2.27 -4.49 -16.56
C GLU A 160 3.51 -5.25 -17.06
N SER A 161 3.87 -6.23 -16.21
CA SER A 161 4.65 -7.42 -16.52
C SER A 161 6.16 -7.31 -16.66
N LYS A 162 6.85 -7.86 -15.66
CA LYS A 162 7.99 -8.75 -15.92
C LYS A 162 7.40 -10.11 -16.32
N GLY A 163 7.46 -10.47 -17.59
CA GLY A 163 7.20 -11.81 -18.08
C GLY A 163 8.23 -12.84 -17.59
N THR A 164 8.08 -14.07 -18.06
CA THR A 164 8.94 -15.22 -17.72
C THR A 164 10.42 -14.91 -17.99
N ASN A 165 11.32 -15.36 -17.10
CA ASN A 165 12.78 -15.18 -17.20
C ASN A 165 13.28 -13.72 -17.10
N GLY A 166 12.51 -12.80 -16.51
CA GLY A 166 12.93 -11.42 -16.28
C GLY A 166 12.76 -10.49 -17.48
N HIS A 167 12.21 -10.98 -18.59
CA HIS A 167 11.74 -10.17 -19.71
C HIS A 167 10.60 -9.24 -19.25
N CYS A 168 10.45 -8.04 -19.82
CA CYS A 168 9.29 -7.19 -19.58
C CYS A 168 8.29 -7.29 -20.74
N SER A 169 7.00 -7.46 -20.45
CA SER A 169 5.97 -7.50 -21.51
C SER A 169 5.77 -6.13 -22.17
N LEU A 170 6.06 -5.06 -21.42
CA LEU A 170 6.09 -3.69 -21.90
C LEU A 170 7.48 -3.12 -21.61
N GLN A 171 8.05 -2.43 -22.58
CA GLN A 171 9.37 -1.84 -22.51
C GLN A 171 9.52 -0.87 -21.33
N ALA A 172 8.45 -0.15 -20.94
CA ALA A 172 8.44 0.74 -19.78
C ALA A 172 8.88 0.09 -18.48
N ASN A 173 8.56 -1.18 -18.28
CA ASN A 173 8.75 -1.84 -16.99
C ASN A 173 10.18 -2.31 -16.76
N CYS A 174 10.99 -2.32 -17.81
CA CYS A 174 12.42 -2.59 -17.74
C CYS A 174 13.25 -1.33 -17.98
N LEU A 175 12.63 -0.17 -18.22
CA LEU A 175 13.35 1.09 -18.31
C LEU A 175 13.73 1.56 -16.90
N ALA A 176 15.02 1.76 -16.69
CA ALA A 176 15.56 2.38 -15.49
C ALA A 176 16.10 3.77 -15.83
N LEU A 177 15.86 4.74 -14.95
CA LEU A 177 16.51 6.06 -15.00
C LEU A 177 17.13 6.37 -13.65
N ASN A 178 18.37 6.83 -13.65
CA ASN A 178 19.04 7.35 -12.48
C ASN A 178 19.25 8.86 -12.64
N THR A 179 18.67 9.64 -11.73
CA THR A 179 18.76 11.11 -11.68
C THR A 179 19.53 11.61 -10.47
N SER A 180 20.14 10.73 -9.66
CA SER A 180 20.80 11.12 -8.40
C SER A 180 21.99 12.06 -8.61
N SER A 181 22.62 11.97 -9.79
CA SER A 181 23.75 12.82 -10.19
C SER A 181 23.32 13.95 -11.13
N ALA A 182 22.01 14.19 -11.28
CA ALA A 182 21.50 15.23 -12.14
C ALA A 182 21.93 16.61 -11.64
N HIS A 183 22.55 17.40 -12.51
CA HIS A 183 23.04 18.74 -12.19
C HIS A 183 23.01 19.64 -13.41
N LEU A 184 23.12 20.95 -13.16
CA LEU A 184 23.15 21.96 -14.20
C LEU A 184 24.56 22.18 -14.75
N ILE A 185 24.67 22.31 -16.07
CA ILE A 185 25.89 22.71 -16.78
C ILE A 185 25.61 23.89 -17.72
N THR A 186 26.67 24.43 -18.34
CA THR A 186 26.57 25.51 -19.36
C THR A 186 25.74 26.69 -18.85
N ASN A 187 26.16 27.28 -17.73
CA ASN A 187 25.49 28.41 -17.07
C ASN A 187 23.99 28.18 -16.77
N GLY A 188 23.62 26.94 -16.45
CA GLY A 188 22.26 26.57 -16.03
C GLY A 188 21.26 26.32 -17.17
N THR A 189 21.74 26.19 -18.41
CA THR A 189 20.89 25.96 -19.59
C THR A 189 20.74 24.48 -19.97
N GLN A 190 21.51 23.60 -19.33
CA GLN A 190 21.54 22.18 -19.64
C GLN A 190 21.49 21.37 -18.34
N ILE A 191 20.71 20.29 -18.35
CA ILE A 191 20.72 19.26 -17.31
C ILE A 191 21.59 18.11 -17.81
N ALA A 192 22.55 17.67 -17.01
CA ALA A 192 23.40 16.52 -17.29
C ALA A 192 23.42 15.57 -16.08
N GLY A 193 24.12 14.43 -16.18
CA GLY A 193 24.29 13.48 -15.08
C GLY A 193 23.09 12.53 -14.87
N ILE A 194 22.23 12.39 -15.88
CA ILE A 194 21.13 11.43 -15.91
C ILE A 194 21.60 10.20 -16.70
N THR A 195 21.33 9.00 -16.20
CA THR A 195 21.60 7.75 -16.95
C THR A 195 20.34 6.91 -17.13
N LEU A 196 20.28 6.21 -18.25
CA LEU A 196 19.26 5.24 -18.65
C LEU A 196 19.81 3.82 -18.51
N GLY A 197 18.93 2.87 -18.23
CA GLY A 197 19.22 1.45 -18.23
C GLY A 197 18.06 0.64 -18.81
N ASN A 198 18.39 -0.50 -19.39
CA ASN A 198 17.46 -1.55 -19.77
C ASN A 198 17.72 -2.77 -18.88
N PHE A 199 16.76 -3.09 -18.03
CA PHE A 199 16.81 -4.24 -17.11
C PHE A 199 16.22 -5.52 -17.71
N ASP A 200 15.80 -5.48 -18.96
CA ASP A 200 15.40 -6.67 -19.69
C ASP A 200 16.65 -7.46 -20.11
N PRO A 201 16.77 -8.75 -19.73
CA PRO A 201 17.93 -9.56 -20.07
C PRO A 201 17.93 -10.05 -21.54
N THR A 202 16.83 -9.89 -22.26
CA THR A 202 16.62 -10.56 -23.56
C THR A 202 16.13 -9.64 -24.67
N ALA A 203 15.44 -8.54 -24.35
CA ALA A 203 14.84 -7.63 -25.32
C ALA A 203 15.41 -6.21 -25.23
N SER A 204 15.47 -5.52 -26.37
CA SER A 204 15.87 -4.11 -26.41
C SER A 204 14.69 -3.20 -26.10
N ILE A 205 14.95 -2.07 -25.43
CA ILE A 205 13.97 -1.00 -25.24
C ILE A 205 14.21 0.08 -26.30
N ASN A 206 13.18 0.43 -27.07
CA ASN A 206 13.24 1.49 -28.06
C ASN A 206 12.41 2.69 -27.58
N LEU A 207 13.07 3.81 -27.30
CA LEU A 207 12.41 5.05 -26.92
C LEU A 207 11.94 5.77 -28.18
N ASN A 208 10.66 6.16 -28.21
CA ASN A 208 10.02 6.77 -29.36
C ASN A 208 9.73 8.26 -29.15
N ARG A 209 9.25 8.62 -27.95
CA ARG A 209 8.88 10.00 -27.62
C ARG A 209 9.30 10.37 -26.20
N ILE A 210 9.55 11.65 -25.97
CA ILE A 210 9.84 12.22 -24.65
C ILE A 210 8.91 13.39 -24.39
N THR A 211 8.36 13.46 -23.18
CA THR A 211 7.70 14.65 -22.66
C THR A 211 8.55 15.21 -21.54
N ALA A 212 8.96 16.47 -21.65
CA ALA A 212 9.62 17.20 -20.57
C ALA A 212 8.72 18.36 -20.14
N SER A 213 8.51 18.48 -18.84
CA SER A 213 7.86 19.64 -18.23
C SER A 213 8.75 20.22 -17.16
N TRP A 214 8.70 21.53 -17.01
CA TRP A 214 9.47 22.28 -16.04
C TRP A 214 8.63 23.42 -15.47
N THR A 215 8.95 23.78 -14.24
CA THR A 215 8.42 24.97 -13.57
C THR A 215 9.21 26.22 -13.98
N GLY A 216 8.71 27.40 -13.63
CA GLY A 216 9.35 28.68 -13.97
C GLY A 216 8.75 29.37 -15.20
N SER A 217 9.56 30.16 -15.90
CA SER A 217 9.08 31.05 -16.96
C SER A 217 8.48 30.30 -18.16
N ALA A 218 7.27 30.69 -18.58
CA ALA A 218 6.61 30.18 -19.78
C ALA A 218 7.35 30.47 -21.10
N SER A 219 8.39 31.32 -21.06
CA SER A 219 9.25 31.66 -22.21
C SER A 219 10.41 30.68 -22.41
N ILE A 220 10.71 29.82 -21.42
CA ILE A 220 11.71 28.77 -21.57
C ILE A 220 11.23 27.77 -22.63
N ARG A 221 12.15 27.28 -23.47
CA ARG A 221 11.91 26.24 -24.46
C ARG A 221 12.94 25.14 -24.28
N MET A 222 12.52 23.89 -24.33
CA MET A 222 13.45 22.77 -24.56
C MET A 222 13.79 22.78 -26.05
N ASN A 223 15.08 22.67 -26.39
CA ASN A 223 15.52 22.81 -27.78
C ASN A 223 16.48 21.71 -28.28
N LYS A 224 17.05 20.90 -27.39
CA LYS A 224 17.89 19.77 -27.78
C LYS A 224 17.93 18.69 -26.70
N ILE A 225 17.96 17.44 -27.12
CA ILE A 225 18.23 16.29 -26.26
C ILE A 225 19.36 15.49 -26.91
N ARG A 226 20.40 15.19 -26.12
CA ARG A 226 21.51 14.32 -26.54
C ARG A 226 21.60 13.10 -25.63
N ILE A 227 21.70 11.93 -26.23
CA ILE A 227 21.81 10.65 -25.53
C ILE A 227 22.94 9.85 -26.18
N ASN A 228 23.85 9.33 -25.37
CA ASN A 228 25.01 8.53 -25.78
C ASN A 228 25.80 9.15 -26.95
N GLY A 229 26.01 10.47 -26.92
CA GLY A 229 26.74 11.24 -27.93
C GLY A 229 25.93 11.64 -29.16
N ILE A 230 24.67 11.21 -29.29
CA ILE A 230 23.81 11.47 -30.47
C ILE A 230 22.74 12.50 -30.13
N ASP A 231 22.56 13.52 -30.99
CA ASP A 231 21.42 14.45 -30.91
C ASP A 231 20.15 13.71 -31.34
N VAL A 232 19.41 13.17 -30.37
CA VAL A 232 18.18 12.40 -30.60
C VAL A 232 16.98 13.29 -30.89
N TRP A 233 17.08 14.57 -30.55
CA TRP A 233 16.07 15.57 -30.88
C TRP A 233 16.64 16.98 -30.90
N THR A 234 16.14 17.80 -31.83
CA THR A 234 16.37 19.24 -31.87
C THR A 234 15.06 19.96 -32.25
N GLY A 235 14.85 21.17 -31.75
CA GLY A 235 13.65 21.94 -32.05
C GLY A 235 13.42 23.08 -31.07
N SER A 236 12.15 23.42 -30.85
CA SER A 236 11.75 24.42 -29.86
C SER A 236 10.34 24.12 -29.39
N VAL A 237 10.19 23.66 -28.15
CA VAL A 237 8.88 23.32 -27.57
C VAL A 237 8.67 23.94 -26.20
N LYS A 238 7.41 24.19 -25.87
CA LYS A 238 7.01 24.66 -24.54
C LYS A 238 7.05 23.51 -23.53
N SER A 239 7.04 23.86 -22.25
CA SER A 239 6.89 22.92 -21.13
C SER A 239 5.67 22.03 -21.33
N GLY A 240 5.83 20.72 -21.14
CA GLY A 240 4.75 19.73 -21.21
C GLY A 240 4.43 19.18 -22.60
N ASN A 241 5.08 19.66 -23.66
CA ASN A 241 4.89 19.12 -25.00
C ASN A 241 5.66 17.81 -25.19
N THR A 242 5.01 16.80 -25.77
CA THR A 242 5.65 15.55 -26.18
C THR A 242 6.32 15.70 -27.54
N VAL A 243 7.58 15.26 -27.65
CA VAL A 243 8.37 15.28 -28.89
C VAL A 243 8.75 13.86 -29.31
N THR A 244 8.78 13.60 -30.61
CA THR A 244 9.32 12.35 -31.18
C THR A 244 10.83 12.46 -31.27
N ILE A 245 11.53 11.43 -30.81
CA ILE A 245 12.99 11.35 -30.81
C ILE A 245 13.46 10.32 -31.83
N SER A 246 14.65 10.53 -32.42
CA SER A 246 15.23 9.61 -33.38
C SER A 246 16.20 8.64 -32.72
N ASN A 247 16.09 7.36 -33.07
CA ASN A 247 17.13 6.32 -32.90
C ASN A 247 17.68 6.17 -31.48
N VAL A 248 16.82 5.84 -30.50
CA VAL A 248 17.30 5.42 -29.18
C VAL A 248 16.84 4.00 -28.88
N SER A 249 17.77 3.06 -29.02
CA SER A 249 17.61 1.66 -28.63
C SER A 249 18.58 1.34 -27.51
N LEU A 250 18.08 0.80 -26.42
CA LEU A 250 18.85 0.31 -25.30
C LEU A 250 18.93 -1.21 -25.44
N ASN A 251 20.12 -1.72 -25.71
CA ASN A 251 20.36 -3.17 -25.80
C ASN A 251 19.97 -3.88 -24.50
N PRO A 252 19.68 -5.19 -24.54
CA PRO A 252 19.39 -5.98 -23.35
C PRO A 252 20.51 -5.81 -22.31
N ASP A 253 20.12 -5.81 -21.04
CA ASP A 253 21.01 -5.67 -19.88
C ASP A 253 21.94 -4.44 -19.82
N THR A 254 21.64 -3.39 -20.59
CA THR A 254 22.40 -2.15 -20.51
C THR A 254 22.12 -1.41 -19.20
N ARG A 255 23.14 -0.95 -18.47
CA ARG A 255 22.95 -0.33 -17.15
C ARG A 255 23.18 1.18 -17.07
N ASN A 256 24.00 1.75 -17.96
CA ASN A 256 24.44 3.14 -17.85
C ASN A 256 24.60 3.80 -19.23
N VAL A 257 23.49 4.13 -19.88
CA VAL A 257 23.49 4.97 -21.08
C VAL A 257 23.30 6.42 -20.67
N PRO A 258 24.26 7.32 -20.91
CA PRO A 258 24.13 8.71 -20.48
C PRO A 258 23.09 9.44 -21.34
N ILE A 259 22.23 10.21 -20.68
CA ILE A 259 21.61 11.38 -21.30
C ILE A 259 22.63 12.50 -21.11
N ASP A 260 23.43 12.76 -22.15
CA ASP A 260 24.53 13.73 -22.08
C ASP A 260 24.03 15.09 -21.63
N PHE A 261 22.93 15.55 -22.23
CA PHE A 261 22.18 16.68 -21.71
C PHE A 261 20.76 16.79 -22.27
N ILE A 262 19.91 17.48 -21.51
CA ILE A 262 18.68 18.11 -21.99
C ILE A 262 18.91 19.62 -21.97
N GLN A 263 18.79 20.26 -23.13
CA GLN A 263 19.08 21.69 -23.30
C GLN A 263 17.80 22.53 -23.35
N PHE A 264 17.90 23.68 -22.70
CA PHE A 264 16.89 24.71 -22.63
C PHE A 264 17.41 26.03 -23.23
N SER A 265 16.48 26.85 -23.73
CA SER A 265 16.80 28.13 -24.36
C SER A 265 17.27 29.21 -23.38
N ARG A 266 17.11 28.98 -22.07
CA ARG A 266 17.39 29.92 -20.98
C ARG A 266 17.81 29.14 -19.73
N ASN A 267 18.40 29.84 -18.77
CA ASN A 267 18.76 29.26 -17.47
C ASN A 267 17.49 28.74 -16.75
N ILE A 268 17.59 27.56 -16.15
CA ILE A 268 16.51 26.87 -15.43
C ILE A 268 16.84 26.58 -13.95
N THR A 269 17.84 27.26 -13.38
CA THR A 269 18.17 27.15 -11.95
C THR A 269 16.96 27.47 -11.08
N GLY A 270 16.71 26.64 -10.06
CA GLY A 270 15.53 26.72 -9.20
C GLY A 270 14.27 26.06 -9.75
N SER A 271 14.34 25.39 -10.91
CA SER A 271 13.19 24.75 -11.54
C SER A 271 13.12 23.26 -11.19
N THR A 272 11.91 22.78 -10.88
CA THR A 272 11.59 21.34 -10.90
C THR A 272 11.28 20.89 -12.32
N VAL A 273 11.88 19.79 -12.76
CA VAL A 273 11.72 19.18 -14.09
C VAL A 273 11.18 17.75 -13.97
N ASN A 274 10.13 17.43 -14.72
CA ASN A 274 9.57 16.09 -14.86
C ASN A 274 9.76 15.58 -16.28
N ILE A 275 10.19 14.33 -16.42
CA ILE A 275 10.47 13.70 -17.70
C ILE A 275 9.65 12.41 -17.80
N THR A 276 8.98 12.21 -18.94
CA THR A 276 8.27 10.98 -19.26
C THR A 276 8.77 10.46 -20.60
N PHE A 277 9.21 9.20 -20.61
CA PHE A 277 9.59 8.47 -21.81
C PHE A 277 8.40 7.65 -22.30
N ILE A 278 8.21 7.59 -23.62
CA ILE A 278 7.21 6.77 -24.27
C ILE A 278 7.95 5.88 -25.27
N MET A 279 7.72 4.58 -25.15
CA MET A 279 8.44 3.55 -25.89
C MET A 279 7.73 3.25 -27.22
N SER A 280 8.38 2.46 -28.07
CA SER A 280 7.84 2.03 -29.37
C SER A 280 6.55 1.19 -29.25
N ASP A 281 6.36 0.50 -28.13
CA ASP A 281 5.14 -0.24 -27.80
C ASP A 281 4.04 0.64 -27.16
N ASN A 282 4.22 1.97 -27.18
CA ASN A 282 3.37 2.98 -26.54
C ASN A 282 3.25 2.89 -25.02
N SER A 283 3.98 1.99 -24.35
CA SER A 283 4.12 2.06 -22.90
C SER A 283 4.84 3.36 -22.51
N SER A 284 4.60 3.86 -21.30
CA SER A 284 5.19 5.11 -20.81
C SER A 284 5.78 4.97 -19.42
N TRP A 285 6.91 5.63 -19.17
CA TRP A 285 7.58 5.64 -17.88
C TRP A 285 7.92 7.07 -17.46
N ALA A 286 7.52 7.47 -16.24
CA ALA A 286 7.76 8.80 -15.70
C ALA A 286 8.89 8.76 -14.66
N ALA A 287 9.86 9.66 -14.83
CA ALA A 287 10.97 9.83 -13.92
C ALA A 287 10.55 10.49 -12.60
N PRO A 288 11.26 10.20 -11.50
CA PRO A 288 11.23 11.07 -10.33
C PRO A 288 11.55 12.52 -10.69
N ALA A 289 10.86 13.46 -10.07
CA ALA A 289 11.08 14.89 -10.30
C ALA A 289 12.53 15.29 -9.99
N ILE A 290 13.15 16.05 -10.88
CA ILE A 290 14.51 16.57 -10.73
C ILE A 290 14.41 18.01 -10.25
N ASN A 291 14.97 18.30 -9.07
CA ASN A 291 15.02 19.65 -8.51
C ASN A 291 16.42 20.23 -8.77
N LEU A 292 16.49 21.39 -9.44
CA LEU A 292 17.71 21.99 -9.99
C LEU A 292 17.98 23.40 -9.43
#